data_AF-A0A949H5M4-F1
#
_entry.id   AF-A0A949H5M4-F1
#
_cell.length_a   1.000
_cell.length_b   1.000
_cell.length_c   1.000
_cell.angle_alpha   90.00
_cell.angle_beta   90.00
_cell.angle_gamma   90.00
#
_symmetry.space_group_name_H-M   'P 1'
#
loop_
_entity.id
_entity.type
_entity.pdbx_description
1 polymer ?
#
loop_
_entity_poly.entity_id
_entity_poly.type
_entity_poly.pdbx_seq_one_letter_code
_entity_poly.pdbx_strand_id
1 'polypeptide(L)' 'MISRKLEKLLASCTSIKVKRLFFILADKHGHAWRRHLSPGLFDLGYGPRALFEKGQFHPQYGVCMPPELMPHRDDETGA' A
#
# COMPACT_ATOMS: atom_id res chain seq x y z
N MET A 1 5.62 10.67 16.75
CA MET A 1 4.39 11.37 16.31
C MET A 1 4.27 11.23 14.81
N ILE A 2 3.28 10.49 14.31
CA ILE A 2 2.90 10.60 12.89
C ILE A 2 2.50 12.05 12.64
N SER A 3 3.00 12.62 11.55
CA SER A 3 2.59 13.94 11.11
C SER A 3 1.08 13.91 10.87
N ARG A 4 0.28 14.51 11.76
CA ARG A 4 -1.18 14.70 11.61
C ARG A 4 -1.60 15.18 10.21
N LYS A 5 -0.68 15.81 9.50
CA LYS A 5 -0.79 16.21 8.09
C LYS A 5 -0.99 15.00 7.16
N LEU A 6 -0.22 13.93 7.32
CA LEU A 6 -0.27 12.75 6.46
C LEU A 6 -1.61 12.03 6.57
N GLU A 7 -2.09 11.81 7.80
CA GLU A 7 -3.43 11.24 8.04
C GLU A 7 -4.54 12.09 7.41
N LYS A 8 -4.49 13.42 7.61
CA LYS A 8 -5.45 14.35 6.98
C LYS A 8 -5.41 14.28 5.47
N LEU A 9 -4.23 14.21 4.86
CA LEU A 9 -4.07 14.11 3.41
C LEU A 9 -4.63 12.78 2.87
N LEU A 10 -4.31 11.66 3.53
CA LEU A 10 -4.88 10.35 3.16
C LEU A 10 -6.40 10.33 3.33
N ALA A 11 -6.93 10.92 4.40
CA ALA A 11 -8.37 11.00 4.63
C ALA A 11 -9.07 11.87 3.56
N SER A 12 -8.45 12.99 3.15
CA SER A 12 -8.99 13.85 2.09
C SER A 12 -8.84 13.29 0.67
N CYS A 13 -8.00 12.26 0.48
CA CYS A 13 -7.79 11.67 -0.83
C CYS A 13 -9.08 10.94 -1.26
N THR A 14 -9.60 11.27 -2.44
CA THR A 14 -10.80 10.64 -3.00
C THR A 14 -10.46 9.39 -3.82
N SER A 15 -9.21 9.26 -4.25
CA SER A 15 -8.76 8.16 -5.11
C SER A 15 -8.37 6.94 -4.29
N ILE A 16 -9.23 5.92 -4.34
CA ILE A 16 -8.96 4.60 -3.74
C ILE A 16 -7.67 3.98 -4.30
N LYS A 17 -7.41 4.16 -5.61
CA LYS A 17 -6.20 3.69 -6.28
C LYS A 17 -4.93 4.25 -5.61
N VAL A 18 -4.92 5.55 -5.35
CA VAL A 18 -3.77 6.24 -4.73
C VAL A 18 -3.57 5.79 -3.29
N LYS A 19 -4.64 5.68 -2.49
CA LYS A 19 -4.52 5.19 -1.10
C LYS A 19 -3.90 3.79 -1.05
N ARG A 20 -4.41 2.87 -1.87
CA ARG A 20 -3.87 1.50 -1.94
C ARG A 20 -2.41 1.48 -2.38
N LEU A 21 -2.06 2.25 -3.41
CA LEU A 21 -0.67 2.39 -3.87
C LEU A 21 0.24 2.94 -2.77
N PHE A 22 -0.21 3.97 -2.06
CA PHE A 22 0.54 4.56 -0.95
C PHE A 22 0.88 3.52 0.12
N PHE A 23 -0.10 2.71 0.51
CA PHE A 23 0.12 1.66 1.51
C PHE A 23 1.08 0.57 1.02
N ILE A 24 1.02 0.18 -0.26
CA ILE A 24 1.96 -0.79 -0.84
C ILE A 24 3.40 -0.27 -0.79
N LEU A 25 3.61 0.99 -1.17
CA LEU A 25 4.93 1.61 -1.11
C LEU A 25 5.40 1.76 0.35
N ALA A 26 4.49 2.13 1.25
CA ALA A 26 4.81 2.27 2.66
C ALA A 26 5.22 0.94 3.30
N ASP A 27 4.58 -0.16 2.92
CA ASP A 27 4.92 -1.51 3.35
C ASP A 27 6.26 -1.97 2.76
N LYS A 28 6.46 -1.77 1.45
CA LYS A 28 7.71 -2.13 0.77
C LYS A 28 8.94 -1.45 1.37
N HIS A 29 8.84 -0.16 1.69
CA HIS A 29 9.97 0.62 2.19
C HIS A 29 10.15 0.54 3.72
N GLY A 30 9.30 -0.20 4.43
CA GLY A 30 9.47 -0.46 5.86
C GLY A 30 9.51 0.81 6.73
N HIS A 31 8.81 1.87 6.33
CA HIS A 31 8.93 3.15 7.03
C HIS A 31 8.50 3.05 8.50
N ALA A 32 9.28 3.63 9.42
CA ALA A 32 8.97 3.59 10.85
C ALA A 32 7.58 4.13 11.20
N TRP A 33 7.04 5.07 10.41
CA TRP A 33 5.70 5.63 10.61
C TRP A 33 4.56 4.73 10.13
N ARG A 34 4.82 3.75 9.25
CA ARG A 34 3.77 2.87 8.69
C ARG A 34 3.07 2.04 9.76
N ARG A 35 3.80 1.64 10.80
CA ARG A 35 3.25 0.89 11.97
C ARG A 35 2.13 1.64 12.70
N HIS A 36 2.10 2.97 12.57
CA HIS A 36 1.09 3.80 13.23
C HIS A 36 -0.09 4.14 12.30
N LEU A 37 0.01 3.89 10.99
CA LEU A 37 -1.09 4.04 10.05
C LEU A 37 -1.79 2.70 9.89
N SER A 38 -2.99 2.59 10.44
CA SER A 38 -3.80 1.39 10.27
C SER A 38 -4.63 1.49 8.98
N PRO A 39 -4.53 0.53 8.03
CA PRO A 39 -5.31 0.55 6.79
C PRO A 39 -6.82 0.66 7.02
N GLY A 40 -7.34 0.07 8.11
CA GLY A 40 -8.75 0.11 8.47
C GLY A 40 -9.28 1.48 8.90
N LEU A 41 -8.41 2.48 9.14
CA LEU A 41 -8.83 3.85 9.41
C LEU A 41 -9.19 4.63 8.14
N PHE A 42 -8.88 4.08 6.96
CA PHE A 42 -9.08 4.74 5.68
C PHE A 42 -10.01 3.91 4.80
N ASP A 43 -10.88 4.59 4.06
CA ASP A 43 -11.63 3.93 2.99
C ASP A 43 -10.68 3.53 1.84
N LEU A 44 -10.34 2.24 1.80
CA LEU A 44 -9.58 1.60 0.74
C LEU A 44 -10.50 0.95 -0.30
N GLY A 45 -11.82 1.13 -0.20
CA GLY A 45 -12.80 0.56 -1.11
C GLY A 45 -12.81 -0.97 -1.14
N TYR A 46 -13.78 -1.52 -1.86
CA TYR A 46 -13.95 -2.96 -2.05
C TYR A 46 -13.55 -3.41 -3.46
N GLY A 47 -13.22 -4.70 -3.58
CA GLY A 47 -13.00 -5.39 -4.85
C GLY A 47 -11.61 -5.22 -5.48
N PRO A 48 -11.32 -6.02 -6.52
CA PRO A 48 -10.07 -5.97 -7.27
C PRO A 48 -10.00 -4.72 -8.15
N ARG A 49 -8.84 -4.08 -8.23
CA ARG A 49 -8.62 -2.91 -9.11
C ARG A 49 -7.29 -3.01 -9.85
N ALA A 50 -7.29 -2.73 -11.15
CA ALA A 50 -6.04 -2.59 -11.90
C ALA A 50 -5.42 -1.19 -11.66
N LEU A 51 -4.20 -1.16 -11.10
CA LEU A 51 -3.32 0.01 -11.17
C LEU A 51 -2.45 -0.05 -12.42
N PHE A 52 -2.05 -1.26 -12.83
CA PHE A 52 -1.29 -1.55 -14.03
C PHE A 52 -1.98 -2.65 -14.85
N GLU A 53 -1.89 -2.56 -16.18
CA GLU A 53 -2.52 -3.52 -17.10
C GLU A 53 -1.80 -4.89 -17.12
N LYS A 54 -0.47 -4.89 -16.95
CA LYS A 54 0.37 -6.10 -17.00
C LYS A 54 1.11 -6.33 -15.68
N GLY A 55 0.33 -6.46 -14.60
CA GLY A 55 0.85 -6.68 -13.25
C GLY A 55 0.46 -8.03 -12.66
N GLN A 56 0.97 -8.28 -11.46
CA GLN A 56 0.52 -9.34 -10.57
C GLN A 56 -0.49 -8.78 -9.55
N PHE A 57 -1.41 -9.62 -9.10
CA PHE A 57 -2.43 -9.22 -8.14
C PHE A 57 -1.86 -9.19 -6.72
N HIS A 58 -1.82 -8.01 -6.10
CA HIS A 58 -1.42 -7.82 -4.71
C HIS A 58 -2.56 -8.23 -3.77
N PRO A 59 -2.47 -9.36 -3.04
CA PRO A 59 -3.60 -9.90 -2.28
C PRO A 59 -4.04 -9.01 -1.10
N GLN A 60 -3.08 -8.39 -0.41
CA GLN A 60 -3.36 -7.55 0.78
C GLN A 60 -4.19 -6.29 0.47
N TYR A 61 -4.02 -5.71 -0.72
CA TYR A 61 -4.67 -4.45 -1.12
C TYR A 61 -5.62 -4.64 -2.32
N GLY A 62 -5.72 -5.86 -2.84
CA GLY A 62 -6.58 -6.21 -3.97
C GLY A 62 -6.31 -5.38 -5.23
N VAL A 63 -5.04 -5.13 -5.58
CA VAL A 63 -4.67 -4.33 -6.76
C VAL A 63 -3.68 -5.02 -7.67
N CYS A 64 -3.83 -4.84 -8.98
CA CYS A 64 -2.86 -5.30 -9.98
C CYS A 64 -1.66 -4.33 -10.02
N MET A 65 -0.47 -4.82 -9.69
CA MET A 65 0.76 -4.05 -9.50
C MET A 65 1.94 -4.72 -10.19
N PRO A 66 2.98 -3.97 -10.58
CA PRO A 66 4.11 -4.56 -11.28
C PRO A 66 4.93 -5.43 -10.29
N PRO A 67 5.65 -6.45 -10.78
CA PRO A 67 6.29 -7.47 -9.94
C PRO A 67 7.30 -6.91 -8.94
N GLU A 68 7.93 -5.76 -9.23
CA GLU A 68 8.92 -5.10 -8.39
C GLU A 68 8.30 -4.49 -7.11
N LEU A 69 6.98 -4.37 -7.07
CA LEU A 69 6.21 -3.85 -5.93
C LEU A 69 5.38 -4.94 -5.26
N MET A 70 5.58 -6.20 -5.64
CA MET A 70 5.07 -7.34 -4.87
C MET A 70 5.83 -7.45 -3.55
N PRO A 71 5.18 -7.96 -2.49
CA PRO A 71 5.90 -8.33 -1.29
C PRO A 71 6.97 -9.36 -1.68
N HIS A 72 8.23 -9.06 -1.39
CA HIS A 72 9.28 -10.06 -1.48
C HIS A 72 8.92 -11.15 -0.46
N ARG A 73 8.68 -12.38 -0.92
CA ARG A 73 8.91 -13.51 -0.04
C ARG A 73 10.41 -13.50 0.20
N ASP A 74 10.82 -13.23 1.43
CA ASP A 74 12.20 -13.46 1.85
C ASP A 74 12.45 -14.98 1.84
N ASP A 75 12.68 -15.53 0.66
CA ASP A 75 13.56 -16.66 0.50
C ASP A 75 14.86 -16.06 -0.06
N GLU A 76 15.96 -16.17 0.70
CA GLU A 76 17.34 -15.76 0.36
C GLU A 76 17.76 -14.31 0.69
N THR A 77 18.15 -14.06 1.95
CA THR A 77 19.51 -13.55 2.29
C THR A 77 19.82 -13.91 3.75
N GLY A 78 20.32 -15.13 3.93
CA GLY A 78 21.35 -15.39 4.92
C GLY A 78 22.68 -15.37 4.17
N ALA A 79 23.45 -14.32 4.36
CA ALA A 79 24.86 -14.22 4.01
C ALA A 79 25.56 -13.33 5.06
#